data_AF-A0A3L7RMJ6-F1
#
_entry.id   AF-A0A3L7RMJ6-F1
#
_cell.length_a   1.000
_cell.length_b   1.000
_cell.length_c   1.000
_cell.angle_alpha   90.00
_cell.angle_beta   90.00
_cell.angle_gamma   90.00
#
_symmetry.space_group_name_H-M   'P 1'
#
loop_
_entity.id
_entity.type
_entity.pdbx_description
1 polymer ?
#
loop_
_entity_poly.entity_id
_entity_poly.type
_entity_poly.pdbx_seq_one_letter_code
_entity_poly.pdbx_strand_id
1 'polypeptide(L)'
;MIEPRFNERWVAGRFLALIVMCCVTGCDQQSSPPPPIIQSSSTVRTDKPTITAVVPQLPPDDYVGSAVCADCHAEISRTYSATTMANSAAPASTVSRIESFDESWIVMSRLFQARASESAEGHIHEEKLLAHDGSAMCTQRELISYIVGSGKRGRSYLLAHDDQLMMSPLTWYSTASRWDLSPGYIKNNLHFERTIVDECIHCHVGRVAKADSSLPNRFGNPAFIEPGISCERCHGPAGRHVQFRREQKTDRELSEADPIVNPGSLAPHLRESVCNECHQLGVERVLRYGRRVQDFRPGEPLSSVWVVFNKNEDTPEKNGTTNAVNQVRQMELSRCFQESTGRMGCISCHDPHSTPAPENRVQFYRDRCLSCHSKPQSECVVDVAKRVQVTPEDSCIQCHMPALPAADVQHTSQTDHRILRNPEAAPVSDSSETLQLAANMDTIPEWEIRRAKGLLMAQYSVDQNDGALATLATSHLEELQRQGLNDTLVDNALGNVYLLLNRLEVAEKHWKRALELDPNNEAALRSLAIAMHDAGRDEEADLYMRKYKKGNQWDRVIIGRHIHLLGRLGRQSEAFAEGEIALGKYPFDRLLREWMANACLANQRKTEAQIHKAIAERLTPGN
;
A
#
# COMPACT_ATOMS: atom_id res chain seq x y z
N MET A 1 -20.27 -19.09 -30.65
CA MET A 1 -21.67 -19.46 -30.33
C MET A 1 -22.24 -18.35 -29.46
N ILE A 2 -23.29 -17.70 -29.96
CA ILE A 2 -24.28 -16.88 -29.24
C ILE A 2 -23.81 -15.52 -28.70
N GLU A 3 -24.01 -14.48 -29.52
CA GLU A 3 -24.27 -13.09 -29.09
C GLU A 3 -25.72 -12.94 -28.60
N PRO A 4 -26.02 -12.01 -27.68
CA PRO A 4 -27.38 -11.52 -27.49
C PRO A 4 -27.58 -10.16 -28.18
N ARG A 5 -28.56 -10.14 -29.09
CA ARG A 5 -29.19 -8.95 -29.66
C ARG A 5 -30.07 -8.26 -28.61
N PHE A 6 -30.07 -6.93 -28.56
CA PHE A 6 -31.19 -6.17 -28.01
C PHE A 6 -31.77 -5.24 -29.08
N ASN A 7 -33.06 -5.43 -29.34
CA ASN A 7 -33.89 -4.71 -30.28
C ASN A 7 -34.33 -3.36 -29.71
N GLU A 8 -34.32 -2.34 -30.55
CA GLU A 8 -35.13 -1.12 -30.43
C GLU A 8 -36.61 -1.42 -30.70
N ARG A 9 -37.53 -0.71 -30.00
CA ARG A 9 -38.71 -0.09 -30.63
C ARG A 9 -39.47 0.89 -29.71
N TRP A 10 -39.36 2.18 -30.07
CA TRP A 10 -40.42 3.21 -30.25
C TRP A 10 -41.58 3.36 -29.26
N VAL A 11 -41.79 4.60 -28.76
CA VAL A 11 -43.01 5.41 -28.98
C VAL A 11 -42.65 6.91 -29.00
N ALA A 12 -43.17 7.62 -29.99
CA ALA A 12 -43.02 9.05 -30.23
C ALA A 12 -44.13 9.90 -29.60
N GLY A 13 -43.80 11.17 -29.29
CA GLY A 13 -44.65 12.30 -29.71
C GLY A 13 -45.32 13.16 -28.63
N ARG A 14 -44.86 14.42 -28.55
CA ARG A 14 -45.60 15.69 -28.84
C ARG A 14 -45.47 16.78 -27.77
N PHE A 15 -45.02 17.93 -28.27
CA PHE A 15 -45.06 19.28 -27.70
C PHE A 15 -46.47 19.72 -27.29
N LEU A 16 -46.57 20.52 -26.20
CA LEU A 16 -47.38 21.75 -26.18
C LEU A 16 -46.93 22.67 -25.03
N ALA A 17 -46.68 23.94 -25.36
CA ALA A 17 -46.51 25.04 -24.41
C ALA A 17 -47.87 25.59 -23.98
N LEU A 18 -48.02 26.00 -22.72
CA LEU A 18 -49.16 26.80 -22.27
C LEU A 18 -48.74 27.78 -21.17
N ILE A 19 -48.85 29.06 -21.52
CA ILE A 19 -48.81 30.24 -20.68
C ILE A 19 -50.10 30.28 -19.86
N VAL A 20 -50.02 30.53 -18.54
CA VAL A 20 -51.15 31.06 -17.77
C VAL A 20 -50.67 32.18 -16.83
N MET A 21 -51.18 33.35 -17.13
CA MET A 21 -51.21 34.59 -16.35
C MET A 21 -52.48 34.55 -15.48
N CYS A 22 -52.43 34.93 -14.20
CA CYS A 22 -53.62 35.43 -13.47
C CYS A 22 -53.26 36.17 -12.17
N CYS A 23 -53.41 37.50 -12.27
CA CYS A 23 -54.15 38.44 -11.43
C CYS A 23 -54.10 38.41 -9.89
N VAL A 24 -53.92 39.64 -9.41
CA VAL A 24 -53.87 40.19 -8.06
C VAL A 24 -55.27 40.47 -7.50
N THR A 25 -55.48 40.19 -6.20
CA THR A 25 -56.27 40.98 -5.22
C THR A 25 -55.69 40.63 -3.83
N GLY A 26 -55.44 41.49 -2.84
CA GLY A 26 -55.74 42.90 -2.56
C GLY A 26 -56.20 43.02 -1.09
N CYS A 27 -55.57 43.92 -0.32
CA CYS A 27 -55.85 44.32 1.09
C CYS A 27 -55.16 43.50 2.23
N ASP A 28 -54.56 44.08 3.28
CA ASP A 28 -54.70 45.44 3.83
C ASP A 28 -53.41 45.98 4.52
N GLN A 29 -53.33 47.31 4.62
CA GLN A 29 -52.16 48.11 4.99
C GLN A 29 -51.90 48.21 6.51
N GLN A 30 -50.61 48.34 6.89
CA GLN A 30 -50.20 49.40 7.83
C GLN A 30 -48.73 49.78 7.61
N SER A 31 -48.52 51.10 7.54
CA SER A 31 -47.31 51.78 7.08
C SER A 31 -46.33 52.08 8.21
N SER A 32 -45.03 52.01 7.90
CA SER A 32 -43.96 52.65 8.66
C SER A 32 -42.90 53.17 7.67
N PRO A 33 -42.32 54.36 7.89
CA PRO A 33 -41.41 54.98 6.94
C PRO A 33 -40.08 54.19 6.83
N PRO A 34 -39.47 54.09 5.64
CA PRO A 34 -38.19 53.41 5.51
C PRO A 34 -37.10 54.24 6.22
N PRO A 35 -36.25 53.60 7.05
CA PRO A 35 -35.09 54.25 7.63
C PRO A 35 -34.06 54.61 6.54
N PRO A 36 -33.16 55.59 6.80
CA PRO A 36 -32.23 56.07 5.80
C PRO A 36 -31.30 54.95 5.32
N ILE A 37 -31.05 54.93 4.01
CA ILE A 37 -30.07 54.05 3.36
C ILE A 37 -28.69 54.41 3.92
N ILE A 38 -28.27 53.71 4.96
CA ILE A 38 -26.87 53.65 5.36
C ILE A 38 -26.22 52.67 4.39
N GLN A 39 -25.43 53.20 3.46
CA GLN A 39 -24.44 52.41 2.73
C GLN A 39 -23.47 51.80 3.75
N SER A 40 -23.79 50.64 4.30
CA SER A 40 -22.78 49.80 4.93
C SER A 40 -22.01 49.12 3.79
N SER A 41 -20.94 49.77 3.34
CA SER A 41 -19.85 49.07 2.67
C SER A 41 -19.20 48.14 3.69
N SER A 42 -19.86 47.04 4.04
CA SER A 42 -19.18 45.89 4.60
C SER A 42 -18.58 45.15 3.41
N THR A 43 -17.42 45.62 2.96
CA THR A 43 -16.45 44.71 2.34
C THR A 43 -16.09 43.71 3.42
N VAL A 44 -16.89 42.65 3.55
CA VAL A 44 -16.46 41.42 4.20
C VAL A 44 -15.31 40.94 3.34
N ARG A 45 -14.09 41.34 3.72
CA ARG A 45 -12.88 40.65 3.29
C ARG A 45 -13.07 39.21 3.73
N THR A 46 -13.48 38.36 2.82
CA THR A 46 -13.31 36.92 2.94
C THR A 46 -11.81 36.66 2.76
N ASP A 47 -10.99 37.10 3.71
CA ASP A 47 -9.62 36.62 3.80
C ASP A 47 -9.76 35.14 4.16
N LYS A 48 -9.78 34.29 3.12
CA LYS A 48 -9.78 32.84 3.28
C LYS A 48 -8.56 32.51 4.15
N PRO A 49 -8.72 31.67 5.20
CA PRO A 49 -7.64 31.40 6.13
C PRO A 49 -6.43 30.83 5.37
N THR A 50 -5.28 31.47 5.55
CA THR A 50 -4.01 30.96 5.03
C THR A 50 -3.59 29.72 5.81
N ILE A 51 -3.29 28.63 5.12
CA ILE A 51 -2.77 27.41 5.73
C ILE A 51 -1.33 27.68 6.18
N THR A 52 -1.10 27.59 7.49
CA THR A 52 0.27 27.60 8.05
C THR A 52 0.69 26.15 8.30
N ALA A 53 1.07 25.44 7.23
CA ALA A 53 1.56 24.08 7.35
C ALA A 53 3.02 24.10 7.83
N VAL A 54 3.31 23.38 8.91
CA VAL A 54 4.67 23.21 9.43
C VAL A 54 5.07 21.77 9.21
N VAL A 55 6.19 21.56 8.51
CA VAL A 55 6.80 20.22 8.39
C VAL A 55 7.22 19.77 9.79
N PRO A 56 6.68 18.65 10.31
CA PRO A 56 7.02 18.17 11.65
C PRO A 56 8.51 17.85 11.77
N GLN A 57 9.08 18.05 12.97
CA GLN A 57 10.44 17.59 13.24
C GLN A 57 10.50 16.06 13.16
N LEU A 58 11.63 15.54 12.67
CA LEU A 58 11.85 14.10 12.65
C LEU A 58 11.92 13.58 14.10
N PRO A 59 11.23 12.48 14.40
CA PRO A 59 11.30 11.87 15.71
C PRO A 59 12.71 11.30 16.00
N PRO A 60 13.07 11.07 17.28
CA PRO A 60 14.33 10.44 17.66
C PRO A 60 14.58 9.11 16.95
N ASP A 61 15.86 8.81 16.70
CA ASP A 61 16.34 7.68 15.91
C ASP A 61 17.44 6.89 16.64
N ASP A 62 17.47 6.95 17.99
CA ASP A 62 18.45 6.30 18.85
C ASP A 62 18.17 4.79 19.03
N TYR A 63 17.94 4.10 17.92
CA TYR A 63 17.68 2.67 17.86
C TYR A 63 18.94 1.85 18.16
N VAL A 64 18.86 0.94 19.13
CA VAL A 64 19.99 0.09 19.57
C VAL A 64 19.96 -1.33 18.99
N GLY A 65 18.84 -1.75 18.40
CA GLY A 65 18.64 -3.08 17.84
C GLY A 65 18.27 -4.14 18.88
N SER A 66 17.59 -5.20 18.43
CA SER A 66 16.99 -6.21 19.32
C SER A 66 18.03 -6.99 20.12
N ALA A 67 19.25 -7.12 19.59
CA ALA A 67 20.34 -7.85 20.26
C ALA A 67 20.70 -7.24 21.62
N VAL A 68 20.64 -5.91 21.76
CA VAL A 68 20.93 -5.22 23.04
C VAL A 68 19.85 -5.52 24.08
N CYS A 69 18.60 -5.72 23.66
CA CYS A 69 17.50 -6.06 24.55
C CYS A 69 17.72 -7.42 25.24
N ALA A 70 18.37 -8.37 24.55
CA ALA A 70 18.61 -9.72 25.06
C ALA A 70 19.56 -9.75 26.28
N ASP A 71 20.41 -8.73 26.46
CA ASP A 71 21.33 -8.62 27.60
C ASP A 71 20.59 -8.60 28.95
N CYS A 72 19.40 -7.98 28.99
CA CYS A 72 18.56 -7.85 30.20
C CYS A 72 17.25 -8.65 30.11
N HIS A 73 16.72 -8.86 28.90
CA HIS A 73 15.44 -9.52 28.64
C HIS A 73 15.60 -10.83 27.86
N ALA A 74 16.59 -11.65 28.25
CA ALA A 74 16.96 -12.87 27.55
C ALA A 74 15.78 -13.82 27.28
N GLU A 75 14.90 -14.02 28.26
CA GLU A 75 13.75 -14.91 28.12
C GLU A 75 12.73 -14.39 27.11
N ILE A 76 12.37 -13.10 27.19
CA ILE A 76 11.45 -12.46 26.24
C ILE A 76 12.04 -12.50 24.83
N SER A 77 13.33 -12.19 24.68
CA SER A 77 14.01 -12.25 23.39
C SER A 77 13.95 -13.65 22.80
N ARG A 78 14.14 -14.68 23.63
CA ARG A 78 14.12 -16.10 23.22
C ARG A 78 12.72 -16.56 22.80
N THR A 79 11.67 -16.17 23.52
CA THR A 79 10.30 -16.53 23.12
C THR A 79 9.86 -15.74 21.89
N TYR A 80 10.25 -14.46 21.81
CA TYR A 80 9.89 -13.59 20.71
C TYR A 80 10.51 -14.03 19.39
N SER A 81 11.76 -14.49 19.40
CA SER A 81 12.47 -14.95 18.19
C SER A 81 11.77 -16.13 17.49
N ALA A 82 10.90 -16.86 18.19
CA ALA A 82 10.11 -17.95 17.61
C ALA A 82 8.77 -17.47 17.00
N THR A 83 8.39 -16.20 17.17
CA THR A 83 7.13 -15.65 16.66
C THR A 83 7.18 -15.41 15.16
N THR A 84 6.01 -15.32 14.53
CA THR A 84 5.93 -14.96 13.10
C THR A 84 6.32 -13.51 12.82
N MET A 85 6.25 -12.62 13.81
CA MET A 85 6.68 -11.22 13.69
C MET A 85 8.21 -11.12 13.64
N ALA A 86 8.92 -11.81 14.53
CA ALA A 86 10.39 -11.84 14.52
C ALA A 86 10.98 -12.50 13.27
N ASN A 87 10.18 -13.28 12.54
CA ASN A 87 10.56 -13.97 11.30
C ASN A 87 9.82 -13.40 10.08
N SER A 88 9.32 -12.17 10.14
CA SER A 88 8.50 -11.58 9.08
C SER A 88 9.26 -11.27 7.79
N ALA A 89 10.59 -11.20 7.84
CA ALA A 89 11.48 -11.16 6.69
C ALA A 89 12.90 -11.57 7.09
N ALA A 90 13.74 -11.90 6.10
CA ALA A 90 15.12 -12.34 6.30
C ALA A 90 15.94 -12.22 5.00
N PRO A 91 17.27 -12.13 5.07
CA PRO A 91 18.14 -12.43 3.93
C PRO A 91 17.89 -13.86 3.44
N ALA A 92 17.81 -14.06 2.13
CA ALA A 92 17.44 -15.35 1.55
C ALA A 92 18.41 -16.49 1.96
N SER A 93 19.68 -16.16 2.19
CA SER A 93 20.74 -17.09 2.59
C SER A 93 20.67 -17.57 4.04
N THR A 94 19.80 -17.00 4.88
CA THR A 94 19.82 -17.21 6.33
C THR A 94 18.68 -18.07 6.87
N VAL A 95 17.67 -18.37 6.05
CA VAL A 95 16.48 -19.08 6.51
C VAL A 95 16.53 -20.56 6.19
N SER A 96 15.90 -21.37 7.05
CA SER A 96 15.66 -22.77 6.75
C SER A 96 14.68 -22.92 5.59
N ARG A 97 14.95 -23.90 4.74
CA ARG A 97 14.13 -24.29 3.60
C ARG A 97 12.79 -24.86 4.06
N ILE A 98 11.72 -24.34 3.48
CA ILE A 98 10.35 -24.89 3.58
C ILE A 98 9.76 -25.20 2.20
N GLU A 99 10.46 -24.78 1.16
CA GLU A 99 10.07 -24.84 -0.24
C GLU A 99 10.42 -26.20 -0.84
N SER A 100 9.53 -26.70 -1.70
CA SER A 100 9.86 -27.82 -2.58
C SER A 100 10.31 -27.27 -3.93
N PHE A 101 11.55 -27.58 -4.31
CA PHE A 101 12.07 -27.30 -5.65
C PHE A 101 12.01 -28.62 -6.44
N ASP A 102 10.88 -28.86 -7.10
CA ASP A 102 10.69 -30.01 -8.01
C ASP A 102 11.05 -29.66 -9.46
N GLU A 103 11.67 -28.49 -9.67
CA GLU A 103 12.01 -27.87 -10.95
C GLU A 103 10.82 -27.71 -11.93
N SER A 104 9.60 -27.81 -11.42
CA SER A 104 8.40 -27.64 -12.24
C SER A 104 8.23 -26.20 -12.70
N TRP A 105 7.69 -26.06 -13.91
CA TRP A 105 7.38 -24.76 -14.49
C TRP A 105 5.94 -24.37 -14.14
N ILE A 106 5.80 -23.21 -13.49
CA ILE A 106 4.54 -22.55 -13.22
C ILE A 106 4.12 -21.77 -14.46
N VAL A 107 2.90 -22.03 -14.93
CA VAL A 107 2.30 -21.31 -16.07
C VAL A 107 1.86 -19.93 -15.60
N MET A 108 2.52 -18.88 -16.08
CA MET A 108 2.15 -17.49 -15.81
C MET A 108 1.11 -17.00 -16.82
N SER A 109 1.26 -17.43 -18.08
CA SER A 109 0.34 -17.15 -19.17
C SER A 109 0.55 -18.14 -20.32
N ARG A 110 -0.14 -17.95 -21.46
CA ARG A 110 0.12 -18.74 -22.69
C ARG A 110 1.55 -18.60 -23.20
N LEU A 111 2.21 -17.46 -22.94
CA LEU A 111 3.53 -17.14 -23.46
C LEU A 111 4.65 -17.37 -22.44
N PHE A 112 4.33 -17.32 -21.16
CA PHE A 112 5.31 -17.25 -20.09
C PHE A 112 5.18 -18.39 -19.10
N GLN A 113 6.33 -18.91 -18.69
CA GLN A 113 6.47 -19.84 -17.59
C GLN A 113 7.57 -19.33 -16.64
N ALA A 114 7.38 -19.54 -15.34
CA ALA A 114 8.42 -19.29 -14.35
C ALA A 114 8.68 -20.52 -13.49
N ARG A 115 9.87 -20.59 -12.91
CA ARG A 115 10.22 -21.60 -11.91
C ARG A 115 11.12 -21.01 -10.85
N ALA A 116 11.09 -21.63 -9.69
CA ALA A 116 12.08 -21.40 -8.64
C ALA A 116 13.00 -22.62 -8.56
N SER A 117 14.28 -22.39 -8.33
CA SER A 117 15.29 -23.43 -8.12
C SER A 117 16.31 -23.02 -7.08
N GLU A 118 17.08 -23.99 -6.61
CA GLU A 118 18.18 -23.79 -5.68
C GLU A 118 19.49 -24.14 -6.40
N SER A 119 20.52 -23.34 -6.21
CA SER A 119 21.85 -23.52 -6.81
C SER A 119 22.94 -23.26 -5.79
N ALA A 120 24.20 -23.49 -6.16
CA ALA A 120 25.34 -23.12 -5.33
C ALA A 120 25.42 -21.60 -5.03
N GLU A 121 24.81 -20.76 -5.88
CA GLU A 121 24.75 -19.30 -5.72
C GLU A 121 23.60 -18.86 -4.80
N GLY A 122 22.65 -19.75 -4.52
CA GLY A 122 21.46 -19.49 -3.70
C GLY A 122 20.16 -19.76 -4.44
N HIS A 123 19.08 -19.14 -3.96
CA HIS A 123 17.73 -19.25 -4.52
C HIS A 123 17.62 -18.45 -5.82
N ILE A 124 17.23 -19.13 -6.89
CA ILE A 124 17.12 -18.55 -8.23
C ILE A 124 15.67 -18.61 -8.68
N HIS A 125 15.17 -17.50 -9.20
CA HIS A 125 13.89 -17.46 -9.88
C HIS A 125 14.13 -17.18 -11.37
N GLU A 126 13.48 -17.96 -12.22
CA GLU A 126 13.67 -17.92 -13.67
C GLU A 126 12.33 -17.77 -14.37
N GLU A 127 12.26 -16.91 -15.38
CA GLU A 127 11.13 -16.77 -16.28
C GLU A 127 11.60 -17.00 -17.72
N LYS A 128 10.76 -17.63 -18.56
CA LYS A 128 11.01 -17.79 -19.98
C LYS A 128 9.80 -17.45 -20.84
N LEU A 129 10.10 -16.87 -22.00
CA LEU A 129 9.18 -16.70 -23.12
C LEU A 129 9.22 -17.95 -24.00
N LEU A 130 8.04 -18.48 -24.33
CA LEU A 130 7.88 -19.71 -25.12
C LEU A 130 7.58 -19.43 -26.60
N ALA A 131 8.20 -20.22 -27.48
CA ALA A 131 7.84 -20.36 -28.88
C ALA A 131 6.51 -21.13 -29.07
N HIS A 132 6.05 -21.27 -30.32
CA HIS A 132 4.81 -22.00 -30.65
C HIS A 132 4.91 -23.50 -30.39
N ASP A 133 6.10 -24.07 -30.54
CA ASP A 133 6.40 -25.47 -30.27
C ASP A 133 6.75 -25.75 -28.78
N GLY A 134 6.69 -24.73 -27.93
CA GLY A 134 7.02 -24.82 -26.51
C GLY A 134 8.52 -24.69 -26.17
N SER A 135 9.39 -24.48 -27.16
CA SER A 135 10.82 -24.18 -26.91
C SER A 135 11.01 -22.78 -26.31
N ALA A 136 12.10 -22.57 -25.56
CA ALA A 136 12.39 -21.27 -24.96
C ALA A 136 12.99 -20.31 -26.01
N MET A 137 12.37 -19.14 -26.19
CA MET A 137 12.91 -18.07 -27.07
C MET A 137 13.83 -17.12 -26.31
N CYS A 138 13.49 -16.85 -25.06
CA CYS A 138 14.22 -15.91 -24.21
C CYS A 138 13.99 -16.28 -22.75
N THR A 139 15.01 -16.11 -21.90
CA THR A 139 14.96 -16.44 -20.48
C THR A 139 15.56 -15.29 -19.68
N GLN A 140 14.96 -14.99 -18.54
CA GLN A 140 15.50 -14.11 -17.51
C GLN A 140 15.69 -14.93 -16.24
N ARG A 141 16.84 -14.74 -15.57
CA ARG A 141 17.20 -15.47 -14.36
C ARG A 141 17.70 -14.48 -13.33
N GLU A 142 17.14 -14.54 -12.13
CA GLU A 142 17.43 -13.60 -11.06
C GLU A 142 17.76 -14.31 -9.75
N LEU A 143 18.78 -13.80 -9.04
CA LEU A 143 19.17 -14.29 -7.73
C LEU A 143 18.36 -13.58 -6.63
N ILE A 144 17.69 -14.36 -5.79
CA ILE A 144 16.91 -13.80 -4.69
C ILE A 144 17.82 -13.29 -3.58
N SER A 145 17.60 -12.04 -3.18
CA SER A 145 18.34 -11.39 -2.09
C SER A 145 17.64 -11.52 -0.74
N TYR A 146 16.31 -11.36 -0.72
CA TYR A 146 15.54 -11.35 0.52
C TYR A 146 14.25 -12.16 0.42
N ILE A 147 13.76 -12.57 1.58
CA ILE A 147 12.48 -13.25 1.77
C ILE A 147 11.61 -12.38 2.66
N VAL A 148 10.34 -12.25 2.28
CA VAL A 148 9.30 -11.60 3.07
C VAL A 148 8.22 -12.62 3.41
N GLY A 149 7.93 -12.75 4.69
CA GLY A 149 7.01 -13.72 5.27
C GLY A 149 7.72 -14.79 6.11
N SER A 150 7.09 -15.15 7.24
CA SER A 150 7.61 -16.18 8.15
C SER A 150 7.52 -17.61 7.62
N GLY A 151 6.89 -17.81 6.46
CA GLY A 151 6.61 -19.15 5.95
C GLY A 151 5.42 -19.83 6.61
N LYS A 152 4.74 -19.21 7.59
CA LYS A 152 3.54 -19.79 8.20
C LYS A 152 2.37 -19.88 7.20
N ARG A 153 2.17 -18.82 6.40
CA ARG A 153 1.20 -18.76 5.31
C ARG A 153 1.88 -18.89 3.95
N GLY A 154 3.02 -18.21 3.80
CA GLY A 154 3.85 -18.27 2.61
C GLY A 154 5.09 -17.39 2.75
N ARG A 155 5.90 -17.38 1.68
CA ARG A 155 7.09 -16.56 1.50
C ARG A 155 7.06 -15.94 0.11
N SER A 156 7.19 -14.62 0.05
CA SER A 156 7.47 -13.86 -1.17
C SER A 156 8.95 -13.50 -1.21
N TYR A 157 9.47 -13.27 -2.40
CA TYR A 157 10.90 -13.17 -2.65
C TYR A 157 11.24 -11.86 -3.32
N LEU A 158 12.32 -11.23 -2.88
CA LEU A 158 12.76 -9.92 -3.36
C LEU A 158 14.17 -9.98 -3.95
N LEU A 159 14.36 -9.21 -5.01
CA LEU A 159 15.64 -8.92 -5.65
C LEU A 159 16.14 -7.56 -5.17
N ALA A 160 17.45 -7.39 -5.07
CA ALA A 160 18.09 -6.09 -4.86
C ALA A 160 18.71 -5.59 -6.17
N HIS A 161 18.17 -4.49 -6.69
CA HIS A 161 18.65 -3.83 -7.89
C HIS A 161 19.15 -2.43 -7.50
N ASP A 162 20.46 -2.27 -7.40
CA ASP A 162 21.11 -1.08 -6.85
C ASP A 162 20.57 -0.74 -5.44
N ASP A 163 19.90 0.40 -5.29
CA ASP A 163 19.30 0.87 -4.05
C ASP A 163 17.78 0.61 -3.98
N GLN A 164 17.23 -0.22 -4.87
CA GLN A 164 15.81 -0.56 -4.90
C GLN A 164 15.59 -2.06 -4.71
N LEU A 165 14.41 -2.42 -4.20
CA LEU A 165 13.97 -3.81 -4.06
C LEU A 165 12.86 -4.11 -5.07
N MET A 166 12.95 -5.23 -5.76
CA MET A 166 11.93 -5.69 -6.71
C MET A 166 11.27 -6.98 -6.22
N MET A 167 9.96 -7.12 -6.45
CA MET A 167 9.24 -8.35 -6.17
C MET A 167 9.49 -9.38 -7.26
N SER A 168 9.72 -10.63 -6.83
CA SER A 168 9.70 -11.77 -7.73
C SER A 168 8.26 -12.17 -8.13
N PRO A 169 8.02 -12.68 -9.35
CA PRO A 169 6.71 -13.15 -9.79
C PRO A 169 6.21 -14.40 -9.06
N LEU A 170 7.05 -15.10 -8.30
CA LEU A 170 6.69 -16.33 -7.61
C LEU A 170 6.65 -16.15 -6.09
N THR A 171 5.67 -16.79 -5.46
CA THR A 171 5.51 -16.90 -4.02
C THR A 171 5.30 -18.38 -3.65
N TRP A 172 5.91 -18.81 -2.54
CA TRP A 172 5.65 -20.13 -1.96
C TRP A 172 4.46 -20.03 -1.01
N TYR A 173 3.42 -20.80 -1.26
CA TYR A 173 2.22 -20.84 -0.41
C TYR A 173 2.26 -22.11 0.45
N SER A 174 2.61 -21.95 1.72
CA SER A 174 2.87 -23.07 2.64
C SER A 174 1.63 -23.92 2.93
N THR A 175 0.44 -23.32 2.98
CA THR A 175 -0.81 -24.07 3.20
C THR A 175 -1.17 -24.95 2.00
N ALA A 176 -0.86 -24.49 0.79
CA ALA A 176 -1.07 -25.24 -0.45
C ALA A 176 0.13 -26.11 -0.84
N SER A 177 1.25 -26.02 -0.10
CA SER A 177 2.53 -26.67 -0.37
C SER A 177 2.98 -26.55 -1.83
N ARG A 178 2.83 -25.35 -2.41
CA ARG A 178 3.13 -25.13 -3.84
C ARG A 178 3.64 -23.72 -4.12
N TRP A 179 4.37 -23.63 -5.23
CA TRP A 179 4.65 -22.37 -5.91
C TRP A 179 3.41 -21.89 -6.67
N ASP A 180 3.14 -20.60 -6.60
CA ASP A 180 2.13 -19.94 -7.41
C ASP A 180 2.56 -18.48 -7.64
N LEU A 181 1.79 -17.73 -8.42
CA LEU A 181 2.07 -16.33 -8.69
C LEU A 181 2.02 -15.49 -7.41
N SER A 182 2.92 -14.52 -7.33
CA SER A 182 2.95 -13.52 -6.27
C SER A 182 1.66 -12.71 -6.22
N PRO A 183 1.21 -12.25 -5.03
CA PRO A 183 0.00 -11.46 -4.90
C PRO A 183 -0.08 -10.30 -5.90
N GLY A 184 -1.18 -10.19 -6.64
CA GLY A 184 -1.39 -9.18 -7.68
C GLY A 184 -0.94 -9.57 -9.10
N TYR A 185 -0.08 -10.57 -9.27
CA TYR A 185 0.49 -10.93 -10.59
C TYR A 185 -0.51 -11.58 -11.55
N ILE A 186 -1.64 -12.11 -11.04
CA ILE A 186 -2.74 -12.58 -11.90
C ILE A 186 -3.41 -11.43 -12.64
N LYS A 187 -3.61 -10.29 -11.96
CA LYS A 187 -4.27 -9.11 -12.55
C LYS A 187 -3.28 -8.32 -13.40
N ASN A 188 -2.07 -8.11 -12.87
CA ASN A 188 -1.02 -7.34 -13.51
C ASN A 188 0.34 -7.99 -13.27
N ASN A 189 0.79 -8.80 -14.23
CA ASN A 189 2.09 -9.45 -14.17
C ASN A 189 3.18 -8.46 -14.59
N LEU A 190 3.94 -7.99 -13.62
CA LEU A 190 5.04 -7.03 -13.82
C LEU A 190 6.41 -7.71 -13.91
N HIS A 191 6.47 -9.03 -14.11
CA HIS A 191 7.73 -9.78 -14.17
C HIS A 191 8.62 -9.45 -12.94
N PHE A 192 9.91 -9.21 -13.14
CA PHE A 192 10.85 -8.78 -12.09
C PHE A 192 10.93 -7.25 -11.90
N GLU A 193 9.89 -6.52 -12.32
CA GLU A 193 9.92 -5.04 -12.38
C GLU A 193 9.06 -4.38 -11.29
N ARG A 194 8.32 -5.16 -10.49
CA ARG A 194 7.48 -4.58 -9.43
C ARG A 194 8.34 -4.05 -8.29
N THR A 195 8.56 -2.73 -8.28
CA THR A 195 9.26 -2.05 -7.20
C THR A 195 8.52 -2.18 -5.87
N ILE A 196 9.28 -2.49 -4.83
CA ILE A 196 8.82 -2.50 -3.45
C ILE A 196 8.97 -1.10 -2.87
N VAL A 197 7.90 -0.61 -2.25
CA VAL A 197 7.86 0.70 -1.60
C VAL A 197 8.08 0.59 -0.10
N ASP A 198 8.46 1.70 0.53
CA ASP A 198 8.69 1.84 1.97
C ASP A 198 7.47 1.34 2.77
N GLU A 199 6.27 1.61 2.28
CA GLU A 199 5.03 1.17 2.90
C GLU A 199 4.93 -0.36 3.04
N CYS A 200 5.38 -1.11 2.02
CA CYS A 200 5.42 -2.56 2.08
C CYS A 200 6.45 -3.03 3.11
N ILE A 201 7.66 -2.50 3.07
CA ILE A 201 8.75 -2.97 3.93
C ILE A 201 8.52 -2.61 5.40
N HIS A 202 7.93 -1.45 5.67
CA HIS A 202 7.68 -0.96 7.01
C HIS A 202 6.84 -1.90 7.89
N CYS A 203 5.91 -2.66 7.27
CA CYS A 203 5.08 -3.63 7.99
C CYS A 203 5.70 -5.02 8.08
N HIS A 204 6.84 -5.24 7.41
CA HIS A 204 7.48 -6.55 7.27
C HIS A 204 8.89 -6.62 7.84
N VAL A 205 9.55 -5.49 8.06
CA VAL A 205 10.95 -5.39 8.50
C VAL A 205 11.06 -4.47 9.70
N GLY A 206 11.88 -4.84 10.69
CA GLY A 206 12.06 -4.08 11.92
C GLY A 206 12.90 -2.82 11.73
N ARG A 207 13.90 -2.86 10.85
CA ARG A 207 14.69 -1.68 10.48
C ARG A 207 15.38 -1.88 9.15
N VAL A 208 15.29 -0.89 8.28
CA VAL A 208 15.99 -0.86 6.99
C VAL A 208 17.20 0.05 7.04
N ALA A 209 18.23 -0.28 6.28
CA ALA A 209 19.26 0.68 5.89
C ALA A 209 18.70 1.56 4.77
N LYS A 210 18.95 2.87 4.82
CA LYS A 210 18.60 3.81 3.75
C LYS A 210 19.86 4.16 2.95
N ALA A 211 19.80 4.01 1.62
CA ALA A 211 20.88 4.49 0.75
C ALA A 211 20.88 6.01 0.64
N ASP A 212 19.69 6.61 0.58
CA ASP A 212 19.47 8.05 0.65
C ASP A 212 18.24 8.33 1.53
N SER A 213 18.42 9.05 2.63
CA SER A 213 17.32 9.36 3.56
C SER A 213 16.37 10.45 3.06
N SER A 214 16.75 11.16 1.99
CA SER A 214 15.93 12.18 1.34
C SER A 214 14.98 11.61 0.29
N LEU A 215 15.25 10.39 -0.21
CA LEU A 215 14.44 9.74 -1.23
C LEU A 215 13.62 8.58 -0.66
N PRO A 216 12.34 8.42 -1.08
CA PRO A 216 11.55 7.26 -0.71
C PRO A 216 12.06 6.01 -1.43
N ASN A 217 11.77 4.84 -0.85
CA ASN A 217 12.00 3.53 -1.46
C ASN A 217 13.47 3.24 -1.82
N ARG A 218 14.42 3.91 -1.14
CA ARG A 218 15.86 3.68 -1.29
C ARG A 218 16.45 2.92 -0.12
N PHE A 219 17.00 1.77 -0.41
CA PHE A 219 17.49 0.80 0.56
C PHE A 219 19.01 0.64 0.43
N GLY A 220 19.69 0.57 1.57
CA GLY A 220 21.12 0.32 1.62
C GLY A 220 21.47 -1.12 1.22
N ASN A 221 22.76 -1.44 1.25
CA ASN A 221 23.26 -2.80 1.07
C ASN A 221 24.13 -3.23 2.28
N PRO A 222 23.69 -4.17 3.13
CA PRO A 222 22.40 -4.88 3.05
C PRO A 222 21.21 -3.96 3.36
N ALA A 223 20.03 -4.31 2.82
CA ALA A 223 18.81 -3.50 2.95
C ALA A 223 18.19 -3.60 4.34
N PHE A 224 18.31 -4.75 4.99
CA PHE A 224 17.66 -5.03 6.27
C PHE A 224 18.69 -5.04 7.41
N ILE A 225 18.52 -4.13 8.36
CA ILE A 225 19.33 -4.06 9.60
C ILE A 225 18.70 -4.97 10.66
N GLU A 226 17.38 -4.89 10.82
CA GLU A 226 16.59 -5.81 11.65
C GLU A 226 15.57 -6.48 10.71
N PRO A 227 15.85 -7.70 10.19
CA PRO A 227 15.04 -8.28 9.13
C PRO A 227 13.61 -8.60 9.52
N GLY A 228 13.37 -9.13 10.73
CA GLY A 228 12.01 -9.28 11.27
C GLY A 228 11.54 -8.02 11.99
N ILE A 229 10.24 -7.94 12.30
CA ILE A 229 9.74 -6.92 13.24
C ILE A 229 10.54 -7.04 14.54
N SER A 230 11.10 -5.91 14.97
CA SER A 230 12.03 -5.83 16.11
C SER A 230 11.34 -5.31 17.36
N CYS A 231 12.00 -5.42 18.52
CA CYS A 231 11.49 -4.92 19.80
C CYS A 231 11.10 -3.44 19.70
N GLU A 232 11.94 -2.64 19.04
CA GLU A 232 11.81 -1.19 18.94
C GLU A 232 10.69 -0.75 17.99
N ARG A 233 10.08 -1.66 17.21
CA ARG A 233 8.85 -1.36 16.46
C ARG A 233 7.63 -1.22 17.38
N CYS A 234 7.62 -1.89 18.51
CA CYS A 234 6.53 -1.81 19.50
C CYS A 234 6.88 -0.92 20.71
N HIS A 235 8.18 -0.79 21.02
CA HIS A 235 8.67 -0.09 22.21
C HIS A 235 9.34 1.26 21.91
N GLY A 236 9.53 1.60 20.63
CA GLY A 236 10.27 2.79 20.20
C GLY A 236 11.79 2.63 20.32
N PRO A 237 12.57 3.64 19.87
CA PRO A 237 14.02 3.68 20.05
C PRO A 237 14.41 3.53 21.53
N ALA A 238 15.29 2.57 21.84
CA ALA A 238 15.61 2.20 23.22
C ALA A 238 16.97 2.74 23.72
N GLY A 239 17.66 3.59 22.96
CA GLY A 239 18.96 4.14 23.36
C GLY A 239 18.96 4.80 24.73
N ARG A 240 18.02 5.72 24.96
CA ARG A 240 17.86 6.38 26.27
C ARG A 240 17.48 5.40 27.38
N HIS A 241 16.66 4.39 27.08
CA HIS A 241 16.29 3.35 28.04
C HIS A 241 17.52 2.53 28.47
N VAL A 242 18.32 2.07 27.51
CA VAL A 242 19.54 1.30 27.78
C VAL A 242 20.52 2.12 28.60
N GLN A 243 20.71 3.41 28.27
CA GLN A 243 21.56 4.31 29.06
C GLN A 243 21.03 4.45 30.49
N PHE A 244 19.75 4.79 30.64
CA PHE A 244 19.08 4.99 31.92
C PHE A 244 19.23 3.77 32.85
N ARG A 245 19.01 2.54 32.35
CA ARG A 245 19.11 1.31 33.14
C ARG A 245 20.55 0.84 33.40
N ARG A 246 21.52 1.21 32.55
CA ARG A 246 22.95 0.89 32.79
C ARG A 246 23.59 1.83 33.81
N GLU A 247 23.17 3.08 33.84
CA GLU A 247 23.68 4.09 34.77
C GLU A 247 23.07 3.96 36.18
N GLN A 248 21.82 3.50 36.30
CA GLN A 248 21.12 3.35 37.58
C GLN A 248 21.11 1.90 38.06
N LYS A 249 21.73 1.63 39.22
CA LYS A 249 21.99 0.26 39.69
C LYS A 249 20.84 -0.37 40.50
N THR A 250 19.86 0.40 40.98
CA THR A 250 18.73 -0.15 41.76
C THR A 250 17.43 0.62 41.55
N ASP A 251 16.28 -0.07 41.52
CA ASP A 251 14.94 0.55 41.38
C ASP A 251 14.57 1.50 42.54
N ARG A 252 15.36 1.49 43.63
CA ARG A 252 15.15 2.32 44.83
C ARG A 252 15.66 3.76 44.66
N GLU A 253 16.41 4.05 43.60
CA GLU A 253 17.05 5.35 43.34
C GLU A 253 16.39 6.13 42.18
N LEU A 254 15.33 5.58 41.56
CA LEU A 254 14.67 6.17 40.40
C LEU A 254 13.79 7.36 40.81
N SER A 255 14.23 8.59 40.58
CA SER A 255 13.39 9.80 40.64
C SER A 255 12.72 10.14 39.30
N GLU A 256 13.22 9.56 38.20
CA GLU A 256 12.72 9.76 36.83
C GLU A 256 12.08 8.49 36.29
N ALA A 257 11.07 8.64 35.43
CA ALA A 257 10.40 7.51 34.79
C ALA A 257 11.28 6.92 33.67
N ASP A 258 11.28 5.60 33.55
CA ASP A 258 11.96 4.91 32.44
C ASP A 258 11.39 5.40 31.09
N PRO A 259 12.23 5.85 30.15
CA PRO A 259 11.77 6.43 28.89
C PRO A 259 11.24 5.41 27.87
N ILE A 260 11.35 4.10 28.12
CA ILE A 260 10.84 3.09 27.20
C ILE A 260 9.31 3.08 27.15
N VAL A 261 8.75 2.91 25.95
CA VAL A 261 7.29 2.77 25.80
C VAL A 261 6.88 1.38 26.25
N ASN A 262 5.88 1.30 27.14
CA ASN A 262 5.22 0.04 27.48
C ASN A 262 3.77 0.06 26.96
N PRO A 263 3.44 -0.66 25.87
CA PRO A 263 2.08 -0.71 25.33
C PRO A 263 1.00 -1.10 26.34
N GLY A 264 1.32 -1.93 27.33
CA GLY A 264 0.38 -2.35 28.37
C GLY A 264 -0.04 -1.24 29.34
N SER A 265 0.73 -0.14 29.40
CA SER A 265 0.47 1.03 30.26
C SER A 265 -0.11 2.23 29.49
N LEU A 266 -0.26 2.12 28.17
CA LEU A 266 -0.76 3.20 27.34
C LEU A 266 -2.28 3.36 27.46
N ALA A 267 -2.78 4.58 27.21
CA ALA A 267 -4.19 4.82 26.99
C ALA A 267 -4.69 3.95 25.80
N PRO A 268 -5.94 3.46 25.80
CA PRO A 268 -6.40 2.46 24.84
C PRO A 268 -6.11 2.79 23.36
N HIS A 269 -6.41 4.00 22.92
CA HIS A 269 -6.18 4.40 21.52
C HIS A 269 -4.68 4.45 21.13
N LEU A 270 -3.78 4.76 22.07
CA LEU A 270 -2.34 4.75 21.85
C LEU A 270 -1.79 3.33 21.85
N ARG A 271 -2.33 2.46 22.72
CA ARG A 271 -2.03 1.03 22.72
C ARG A 271 -2.37 0.38 21.39
N GLU A 272 -3.58 0.60 20.87
CA GLU A 272 -3.99 0.03 19.57
C GLU A 272 -3.20 0.64 18.41
N SER A 273 -2.78 1.91 18.48
CA SER A 273 -1.98 2.56 17.42
C SER A 273 -0.69 1.80 17.10
N VAL A 274 -0.06 1.17 18.10
CA VAL A 274 1.14 0.33 17.91
C VAL A 274 0.86 -0.86 16.99
N CYS A 275 -0.32 -1.48 17.11
CA CYS A 275 -0.70 -2.61 16.27
C CYS A 275 -1.23 -2.13 14.90
N ASN A 276 -1.98 -1.03 14.90
CA ASN A 276 -2.67 -0.51 13.72
C ASN A 276 -1.71 0.03 12.65
N GLU A 277 -0.48 0.41 13.01
CA GLU A 277 0.58 0.78 12.06
C GLU A 277 0.70 -0.23 10.91
N CYS A 278 0.60 -1.52 11.27
CA CYS A 278 0.73 -2.64 10.34
C CYS A 278 -0.58 -3.41 10.12
N HIS A 279 -1.50 -3.47 11.10
CA HIS A 279 -2.71 -4.31 11.03
C HIS A 279 -3.97 -3.58 10.51
N GLN A 280 -3.83 -2.32 10.10
CA GLN A 280 -4.89 -1.49 9.52
C GLN A 280 -4.53 -1.05 8.08
N LEU A 281 -4.26 -2.03 7.20
CA LEU A 281 -3.91 -1.80 5.79
C LEU A 281 -5.07 -2.06 4.82
N GLY A 282 -6.08 -2.82 5.24
CA GLY A 282 -7.28 -3.08 4.44
C GLY A 282 -8.23 -1.88 4.30
N VAL A 283 -7.73 -0.65 4.53
CA VAL A 283 -8.48 0.61 4.53
C VAL A 283 -7.67 1.67 3.76
N GLU A 284 -8.29 2.82 3.48
CA GLU A 284 -7.60 3.90 2.77
C GLU A 284 -6.79 4.76 3.72
N ARG A 285 -5.53 5.04 3.40
CA ARG A 285 -4.69 5.92 4.21
C ARG A 285 -3.81 6.83 3.38
N VAL A 286 -3.61 8.04 3.88
CA VAL A 286 -2.76 9.05 3.26
C VAL A 286 -1.79 9.58 4.31
N LEU A 287 -0.51 9.65 3.96
CA LEU A 287 0.48 10.30 4.83
C LEU A 287 0.10 11.75 5.08
N ARG A 288 0.20 12.14 6.35
CA ARG A 288 0.09 13.52 6.80
C ARG A 288 1.16 14.39 6.15
N TYR A 289 0.88 15.69 6.06
CA TYR A 289 1.77 16.63 5.39
C TYR A 289 3.19 16.59 5.99
N GLY A 290 4.18 16.37 5.13
CA GLY A 290 5.59 16.28 5.54
C GLY A 290 5.97 15.02 6.34
N ARG A 291 5.04 14.07 6.57
CA ARG A 291 5.34 12.81 7.26
C ARG A 291 5.72 11.71 6.28
N ARG A 292 6.54 10.79 6.77
CA ARG A 292 6.98 9.57 6.09
C ARG A 292 6.47 8.36 6.87
N VAL A 293 6.42 7.21 6.19
CA VAL A 293 5.93 5.94 6.75
C VAL A 293 6.68 5.59 8.06
N GLN A 294 7.99 5.79 8.09
CA GLN A 294 8.88 5.52 9.24
C GLN A 294 8.79 6.53 10.40
N ASP A 295 7.99 7.60 10.28
CA ASP A 295 7.92 8.64 11.31
C ASP A 295 6.95 8.30 12.45
N PHE A 296 6.27 7.14 12.40
CA PHE A 296 5.44 6.69 13.52
C PHE A 296 6.32 6.30 14.71
N ARG A 297 5.87 6.61 15.92
CA ARG A 297 6.53 6.20 17.16
C ARG A 297 5.51 5.56 18.08
N PRO A 298 5.81 4.38 18.66
CA PRO A 298 4.96 3.78 19.67
C PRO A 298 4.69 4.76 20.81
N GLY A 299 3.45 4.75 21.32
CA GLY A 299 3.00 5.75 22.30
C GLY A 299 2.43 7.03 21.69
N GLU A 300 2.60 7.27 20.39
CA GLU A 300 1.90 8.34 19.66
C GLU A 300 0.60 7.82 19.02
N PRO A 301 -0.41 8.69 18.79
CA PRO A 301 -1.59 8.30 18.05
C PRO A 301 -1.23 8.03 16.58
N LEU A 302 -1.89 7.06 15.93
CA LEU A 302 -1.70 6.79 14.50
C LEU A 302 -1.96 8.04 13.63
N SER A 303 -2.89 8.90 14.08
CA SER A 303 -3.21 10.20 13.48
C SER A 303 -2.06 11.21 13.54
N SER A 304 -0.93 10.89 14.17
CA SER A 304 0.32 11.66 14.04
C SER A 304 0.91 11.55 12.63
N VAL A 305 0.79 10.40 11.97
CA VAL A 305 1.42 10.10 10.66
C VAL A 305 0.40 9.93 9.54
N TRP A 306 -0.78 9.38 9.84
CA TRP A 306 -1.73 8.97 8.82
C TRP A 306 -3.07 9.68 8.97
N VAL A 307 -3.69 10.02 7.84
CA VAL A 307 -5.13 10.25 7.74
C VAL A 307 -5.76 8.97 7.21
N VAL A 308 -6.63 8.33 7.99
CA VAL A 308 -7.21 7.03 7.65
C VAL A 308 -8.70 7.18 7.37
N PHE A 309 -9.17 6.57 6.28
CA PHE A 309 -10.57 6.49 5.90
C PHE A 309 -11.01 5.02 5.79
N ASN A 310 -12.14 4.72 6.41
CA ASN A 310 -12.83 3.45 6.25
C ASN A 310 -13.81 3.57 5.08
N LYS A 311 -13.89 2.52 4.26
CA LYS A 311 -15.01 2.28 3.33
C LYS A 311 -16.05 1.42 4.04
N ASN A 312 -17.32 1.61 3.71
CA ASN A 312 -18.38 0.75 4.24
C ASN A 312 -18.25 -0.71 3.76
N GLU A 313 -17.57 -0.93 2.64
CA GLU A 313 -17.25 -2.26 2.09
C GLU A 313 -16.10 -2.98 2.82
N ASP A 314 -15.43 -2.34 3.80
CA ASP A 314 -14.36 -2.98 4.59
C ASP A 314 -14.91 -4.01 5.61
N THR A 315 -16.18 -4.41 5.47
CA THR A 315 -16.76 -5.57 6.13
C THR A 315 -16.57 -6.81 5.24
N PRO A 316 -16.72 -8.05 5.76
CA PRO A 316 -16.69 -9.20 4.87
C PRO A 316 -17.68 -9.00 3.73
N GLU A 317 -17.19 -9.05 2.50
CA GLU A 317 -17.98 -8.82 1.29
C GLU A 317 -19.21 -9.74 1.30
N LYS A 318 -20.24 -9.40 0.53
CA LYS A 318 -21.45 -10.25 0.41
C LYS A 318 -21.14 -11.71 -0.01
N ASN A 319 -19.96 -11.96 -0.58
CA ASN A 319 -19.47 -13.28 -0.97
C ASN A 319 -18.71 -14.04 0.16
N GLY A 320 -18.60 -13.48 1.37
CA GLY A 320 -17.93 -14.09 2.52
C GLY A 320 -16.40 -13.94 2.55
N THR A 321 -15.82 -13.02 1.76
CA THR A 321 -14.37 -12.73 1.75
C THR A 321 -14.04 -11.42 2.44
N THR A 322 -12.76 -11.14 2.70
CA THR A 322 -12.31 -9.87 3.28
C THR A 322 -10.93 -9.50 2.73
N ASN A 323 -10.57 -8.22 2.74
CA ASN A 323 -9.20 -7.82 2.42
C ASN A 323 -8.22 -8.32 3.50
N ALA A 324 -7.02 -8.69 3.08
CA ALA A 324 -5.95 -9.00 4.00
C ALA A 324 -5.68 -7.81 4.92
N VAL A 325 -5.29 -8.10 6.17
CA VAL A 325 -4.86 -7.06 7.12
C VAL A 325 -5.97 -6.04 7.44
N ASN A 326 -7.18 -6.57 7.59
CA ASN A 326 -8.39 -5.81 7.93
C ASN A 326 -8.94 -6.16 9.34
N GLN A 327 -8.12 -6.80 10.18
CA GLN A 327 -8.58 -7.30 11.49
C GLN A 327 -8.96 -6.16 12.44
N VAL A 328 -8.30 -5.01 12.33
CA VAL A 328 -8.59 -3.81 13.15
C VAL A 328 -10.01 -3.32 12.88
N ARG A 329 -10.40 -3.16 11.61
CA ARG A 329 -11.74 -2.72 11.26
C ARG A 329 -12.81 -3.71 11.71
N GLN A 330 -12.53 -5.00 11.54
CA GLN A 330 -13.41 -6.06 12.03
C GLN A 330 -13.60 -5.97 13.56
N MET A 331 -12.51 -5.69 14.30
CA MET A 331 -12.55 -5.52 15.75
C MET A 331 -13.32 -4.26 16.17
N GLU A 332 -13.18 -3.13 15.47
CA GLU A 332 -13.98 -1.90 15.70
C GLU A 332 -15.49 -2.13 15.55
N LEU A 333 -15.89 -3.06 14.69
CA LEU A 333 -17.28 -3.46 14.47
C LEU A 333 -17.77 -4.49 15.50
N SER A 334 -16.86 -5.07 16.29
CA SER A 334 -17.23 -6.04 17.30
C SER A 334 -17.98 -5.39 18.45
N ARG A 335 -19.14 -5.96 18.79
CA ARG A 335 -19.94 -5.50 19.93
C ARG A 335 -19.15 -5.57 21.24
N CYS A 336 -18.37 -6.63 21.45
CA CYS A 336 -17.60 -6.77 22.68
C CYS A 336 -16.49 -5.71 22.80
N PHE A 337 -15.86 -5.34 21.69
CA PHE A 337 -14.89 -4.25 21.65
C PHE A 337 -15.55 -2.90 21.98
N GLN A 338 -16.66 -2.58 21.32
CA GLN A 338 -17.42 -1.35 21.54
C GLN A 338 -17.92 -1.23 23.00
N GLU A 339 -18.52 -2.29 23.54
CA GLU A 339 -19.05 -2.31 24.92
C GLU A 339 -17.95 -2.39 25.99
N SER A 340 -16.71 -2.76 25.63
CA SER A 340 -15.60 -2.79 26.58
C SER A 340 -15.13 -1.40 27.01
N THR A 341 -15.54 -0.35 26.27
CA THR A 341 -15.14 1.05 26.47
C THR A 341 -13.63 1.23 26.63
N GLY A 342 -12.85 0.58 25.75
CA GLY A 342 -11.39 0.66 25.72
C GLY A 342 -10.64 -0.34 26.62
N ARG A 343 -11.36 -1.11 27.45
CA ARG A 343 -10.72 -2.15 28.29
C ARG A 343 -10.20 -3.33 27.47
N MET A 344 -10.88 -3.67 26.38
CA MET A 344 -10.44 -4.69 25.43
C MET A 344 -9.56 -4.07 24.34
N GLY A 345 -8.55 -4.81 23.90
CA GLY A 345 -7.65 -4.46 22.81
C GLY A 345 -6.91 -5.67 22.27
N CYS A 346 -5.99 -5.46 21.34
CA CYS A 346 -5.22 -6.54 20.71
C CYS A 346 -4.53 -7.45 21.76
N ILE A 347 -3.85 -6.84 22.73
CA ILE A 347 -3.10 -7.56 23.77
C ILE A 347 -3.98 -8.17 24.89
N SER A 348 -5.29 -7.91 24.88
CA SER A 348 -6.23 -8.66 25.74
C SER A 348 -6.36 -10.12 25.30
N CYS A 349 -6.13 -10.39 24.00
CA CYS A 349 -6.25 -11.72 23.40
C CYS A 349 -4.93 -12.26 22.86
N HIS A 350 -3.97 -11.41 22.50
CA HIS A 350 -2.69 -11.84 21.95
C HIS A 350 -1.54 -11.53 22.90
N ASP A 351 -0.61 -12.48 23.03
CA ASP A 351 0.71 -12.20 23.59
C ASP A 351 1.63 -11.78 22.44
N PRO A 352 2.16 -10.55 22.42
CA PRO A 352 3.06 -10.12 21.36
C PRO A 352 4.45 -10.76 21.44
N HIS A 353 4.83 -11.32 22.59
CA HIS A 353 6.18 -11.87 22.84
C HIS A 353 6.28 -13.38 22.71
N SER A 354 5.16 -14.08 22.52
CA SER A 354 5.15 -15.53 22.41
C SER A 354 4.02 -16.02 21.50
N THR A 355 4.11 -17.28 21.08
CA THR A 355 3.02 -17.95 20.37
C THR A 355 2.62 -19.18 21.17
N PRO A 356 1.32 -19.39 21.46
CA PRO A 356 0.90 -20.57 22.20
C PRO A 356 1.23 -21.84 21.42
N ALA A 357 1.79 -22.83 22.13
CA ALA A 357 2.08 -24.14 21.61
C ALA A 357 0.81 -24.78 21.00
N PRO A 358 0.91 -25.54 19.89
CA PRO A 358 -0.25 -26.12 19.20
C PRO A 358 -1.23 -26.85 20.13
N GLU A 359 -0.72 -27.65 21.06
CA GLU A 359 -1.46 -28.44 22.03
C GLU A 359 -2.24 -27.59 23.06
N ASN A 360 -1.75 -26.38 23.36
CA ASN A 360 -2.37 -25.47 24.33
C ASN A 360 -3.20 -24.36 23.68
N ARG A 361 -3.20 -24.28 22.34
CA ARG A 361 -3.74 -23.13 21.60
C ARG A 361 -5.24 -22.91 21.85
N VAL A 362 -6.04 -23.99 21.84
CA VAL A 362 -7.49 -23.87 22.04
C VAL A 362 -7.78 -23.34 23.45
N GLN A 363 -7.18 -23.96 24.47
CA GLN A 363 -7.37 -23.55 25.85
C GLN A 363 -6.91 -22.10 26.08
N PHE A 364 -5.74 -21.73 25.56
CA PHE A 364 -5.18 -20.38 25.66
C PHE A 364 -6.15 -19.30 25.18
N TYR A 365 -6.76 -19.48 24.00
CA TYR A 365 -7.72 -18.51 23.46
C TYR A 365 -9.09 -18.60 24.15
N ARG A 366 -9.52 -19.80 24.54
CA ARG A 366 -10.75 -19.99 25.31
C ARG A 366 -10.71 -19.24 26.64
N ASP A 367 -9.60 -19.30 27.39
CA ASP A 367 -9.45 -18.61 28.67
C ASP A 367 -9.60 -17.10 28.55
N ARG A 368 -9.16 -16.51 27.42
CA ARG A 368 -9.34 -15.08 27.13
C ARG A 368 -10.80 -14.71 26.95
N CYS A 369 -11.57 -15.53 26.22
CA CYS A 369 -13.01 -15.34 26.11
C CYS A 369 -13.67 -15.45 27.50
N LEU A 370 -13.30 -16.47 28.28
CA LEU A 370 -13.88 -16.74 29.59
C LEU A 370 -13.50 -15.71 30.67
N SER A 371 -12.44 -14.91 30.45
CA SER A 371 -12.12 -13.77 31.33
C SER A 371 -13.29 -12.79 31.47
N CYS A 372 -14.13 -12.67 30.43
CA CYS A 372 -15.33 -11.84 30.40
C CYS A 372 -16.63 -12.67 30.34
N HIS A 373 -16.59 -13.87 29.74
CA HIS A 373 -17.75 -14.73 29.48
C HIS A 373 -17.91 -15.92 30.45
N SER A 374 -17.53 -15.74 31.72
CA SER A 374 -17.62 -16.77 32.76
C SER A 374 -18.81 -16.60 33.72
N LYS A 375 -19.64 -15.57 33.53
CA LYS A 375 -20.84 -15.35 34.35
C LYS A 375 -22.07 -15.94 33.67
N PRO A 376 -23.09 -16.40 34.41
CA PRO A 376 -24.30 -16.99 33.84
C PRO A 376 -25.01 -16.12 32.79
N GLN A 377 -24.94 -14.79 32.91
CA GLN A 377 -25.55 -13.84 31.97
C GLN A 377 -24.77 -13.69 30.64
N SER A 378 -23.54 -14.19 30.59
CA SER A 378 -22.58 -14.03 29.49
C SER A 378 -22.05 -15.36 28.94
N GLU A 379 -22.46 -16.48 29.56
CA GLU A 379 -22.08 -17.83 29.15
C GLU A 379 -22.69 -18.22 27.80
N CYS A 380 -22.06 -19.19 27.14
CA CYS A 380 -22.57 -19.74 25.90
C CYS A 380 -23.88 -20.49 26.16
N VAL A 381 -24.97 -20.04 25.52
CA VAL A 381 -26.29 -20.66 25.62
C VAL A 381 -26.39 -22.03 24.93
N VAL A 382 -25.39 -22.39 24.12
CA VAL A 382 -25.32 -23.71 23.48
C VAL A 382 -24.82 -24.72 24.50
N ASP A 383 -25.55 -25.82 24.67
CA ASP A 383 -25.18 -26.91 25.58
C ASP A 383 -23.77 -27.46 25.32
N VAL A 384 -23.01 -27.73 26.39
CA VAL A 384 -21.61 -28.21 26.31
C VAL A 384 -21.51 -29.45 25.42
N ALA A 385 -22.44 -30.41 25.53
CA ALA A 385 -22.42 -31.64 24.74
C ALA A 385 -22.55 -31.34 23.24
N LYS A 386 -23.28 -30.29 22.85
CA LYS A 386 -23.36 -29.83 21.46
C LYS A 386 -22.09 -29.09 21.02
N ARG A 387 -21.47 -28.31 21.90
CA ARG A 387 -20.22 -27.59 21.57
C ARG A 387 -19.08 -28.57 21.31
N VAL A 388 -18.90 -29.57 22.17
CA VAL A 388 -17.86 -30.59 22.02
C VAL A 388 -18.06 -31.50 20.81
N GLN A 389 -19.29 -31.62 20.30
CA GLN A 389 -19.56 -32.30 19.03
C GLN A 389 -19.03 -31.52 17.81
N VAL A 390 -18.98 -30.18 17.88
CA VAL A 390 -18.46 -29.33 16.80
C VAL A 390 -16.94 -29.17 16.92
N THR A 391 -16.45 -28.93 18.13
CA THR A 391 -15.01 -28.83 18.43
C THR A 391 -14.72 -29.60 19.71
N PRO A 392 -14.06 -30.78 19.64
CA PRO A 392 -13.82 -31.64 20.81
C PRO A 392 -13.18 -30.91 22.01
N GLU A 393 -12.36 -29.90 21.76
CA GLU A 393 -11.68 -29.07 22.75
C GLU A 393 -12.53 -27.87 23.26
N ASP A 394 -13.83 -27.82 22.93
CA ASP A 394 -14.78 -26.75 23.27
C ASP A 394 -14.27 -25.34 22.85
N SER A 395 -13.88 -25.19 21.58
CA SER A 395 -13.29 -23.95 21.07
C SER A 395 -14.34 -22.86 20.82
N CYS A 396 -14.20 -21.69 21.46
CA CYS A 396 -15.06 -20.53 21.18
C CYS A 396 -14.84 -19.96 19.77
N ILE A 397 -13.58 -19.93 19.32
CA ILE A 397 -13.20 -19.26 18.06
C ILE A 397 -13.76 -19.97 16.83
N GLN A 398 -14.04 -21.28 16.90
CA GLN A 398 -14.55 -22.04 15.76
C GLN A 398 -15.91 -21.52 15.26
N CYS A 399 -16.76 -21.06 16.19
CA CYS A 399 -18.07 -20.49 15.86
C CYS A 399 -18.06 -18.96 15.86
N HIS A 400 -17.35 -18.34 16.82
CA HIS A 400 -17.44 -16.89 17.02
C HIS A 400 -16.46 -16.10 16.15
N MET A 401 -15.42 -16.75 15.62
CA MET A 401 -14.38 -16.11 14.79
C MET A 401 -14.02 -17.02 13.60
N PRO A 402 -14.97 -17.33 12.70
CA PRO A 402 -14.73 -18.24 11.58
C PRO A 402 -13.63 -17.73 10.63
N ALA A 403 -13.03 -18.63 9.86
CA ALA A 403 -12.05 -18.26 8.85
C ALA A 403 -12.72 -17.61 7.63
N LEU A 404 -12.20 -16.46 7.21
CA LEU A 404 -12.57 -15.71 6.02
C LEU A 404 -11.45 -15.81 4.98
N PRO A 405 -11.72 -16.21 3.73
CA PRO A 405 -10.74 -16.12 2.64
C PRO A 405 -10.34 -14.66 2.39
N ALA A 406 -9.04 -14.43 2.14
CA ALA A 406 -8.55 -13.13 1.70
C ALA A 406 -8.85 -12.93 0.20
N ALA A 407 -9.52 -11.84 -0.19
CA ALA A 407 -9.90 -11.58 -1.57
C ALA A 407 -8.71 -11.13 -2.45
N ASP A 408 -7.73 -10.48 -1.84
CA ASP A 408 -6.58 -9.82 -2.44
C ASP A 408 -5.27 -10.63 -2.35
N VAL A 409 -5.24 -11.67 -1.51
CA VAL A 409 -4.08 -12.57 -1.34
C VAL A 409 -4.50 -14.02 -1.52
N GLN A 410 -3.92 -14.69 -2.52
CA GLN A 410 -4.26 -16.06 -2.85
C GLN A 410 -3.90 -17.03 -1.72
N HIS A 411 -4.65 -18.14 -1.67
CA HIS A 411 -4.40 -19.28 -0.78
C HIS A 411 -4.23 -18.92 0.70
N THR A 412 -4.80 -17.78 1.11
CA THR A 412 -4.68 -17.24 2.47
C THR A 412 -6.06 -16.97 3.06
N SER A 413 -6.20 -17.24 4.35
CA SER A 413 -7.37 -16.89 5.14
C SER A 413 -6.98 -16.16 6.42
N GLN A 414 -7.92 -15.40 6.95
CA GLN A 414 -7.83 -14.73 8.24
C GLN A 414 -9.06 -15.00 9.08
N THR A 415 -8.87 -15.02 10.40
CA THR A 415 -9.96 -15.19 11.35
C THR A 415 -10.85 -13.93 11.36
N ASP A 416 -12.17 -14.10 11.47
CA ASP A 416 -13.12 -12.99 11.62
C ASP A 416 -13.04 -12.34 13.01
N HIS A 417 -12.47 -11.14 13.07
CA HIS A 417 -12.29 -10.38 14.31
C HIS A 417 -13.52 -9.55 14.71
N ARG A 418 -14.66 -9.71 14.03
CA ARG A 418 -15.95 -9.15 14.49
C ARG A 418 -16.48 -9.87 15.73
N ILE A 419 -16.02 -11.09 15.99
CA ILE A 419 -16.39 -11.92 17.16
C ILE A 419 -17.92 -12.05 17.24
N LEU A 420 -18.48 -12.74 16.25
CA LEU A 420 -19.92 -12.80 16.00
C LEU A 420 -20.63 -13.56 17.11
N ARG A 421 -21.76 -13.07 17.63
CA ARG A 421 -22.61 -13.87 18.53
C ARG A 421 -23.26 -15.06 17.82
N ASN A 422 -23.64 -14.88 16.56
CA ASN A 422 -24.17 -15.92 15.68
C ASN A 422 -23.22 -16.05 14.46
N PRO A 423 -22.63 -17.22 14.17
CA PRO A 423 -21.76 -17.42 13.01
C PRO A 423 -22.42 -17.06 11.67
N GLU A 424 -23.75 -17.13 11.58
CA GLU A 424 -24.51 -16.82 10.37
C GLU A 424 -24.93 -15.34 10.26
N ALA A 425 -24.43 -14.47 11.16
CA ALA A 425 -24.77 -13.06 11.10
C ALA A 425 -24.36 -12.45 9.76
N ALA A 426 -25.33 -11.88 9.05
CA ALA A 426 -25.10 -11.24 7.76
C ALA A 426 -24.08 -10.09 7.89
N PRO A 427 -23.27 -9.83 6.85
CA PRO A 427 -22.42 -8.64 6.81
C PRO A 427 -23.24 -7.37 7.01
N VAL A 428 -22.65 -6.39 7.70
CA VAL A 428 -23.23 -5.05 7.81
C VAL A 428 -23.06 -4.38 6.45
N SER A 429 -24.14 -4.32 5.67
CA SER A 429 -24.17 -3.73 4.33
C SER A 429 -24.76 -2.33 4.44
N ASP A 430 -23.91 -1.30 4.45
CA ASP A 430 -24.33 0.05 4.06
C ASP A 430 -23.69 0.38 2.72
N SER A 431 -24.51 0.62 1.69
CA SER A 431 -24.09 0.76 0.29
C SER A 431 -23.63 2.17 -0.06
N SER A 432 -23.24 2.97 0.93
CA SER A 432 -22.69 4.30 0.69
C SER A 432 -21.20 4.18 0.40
N GLU A 433 -20.79 4.50 -0.83
CA GLU A 433 -19.38 4.67 -1.26
C GLU A 433 -18.70 5.90 -0.62
N THR A 434 -19.11 6.29 0.59
CA THR A 434 -18.54 7.46 1.26
C THR A 434 -17.32 7.06 2.08
N LEU A 435 -16.19 7.68 1.77
CA LEU A 435 -14.99 7.64 2.62
C LEU A 435 -15.31 8.30 3.96
N GLN A 436 -15.37 7.49 5.02
CA GLN A 436 -15.59 7.96 6.38
C GLN A 436 -14.28 8.00 7.13
N LEU A 437 -14.04 9.08 7.88
CA LEU A 437 -12.84 9.19 8.68
C LEU A 437 -12.83 8.08 9.75
N ALA A 438 -11.71 7.38 9.91
CA ALA A 438 -11.57 6.36 10.93
C ALA A 438 -11.63 6.95 12.36
N ALA A 439 -11.84 6.09 13.35
CA ALA A 439 -11.87 6.51 14.75
C ALA A 439 -10.53 7.14 15.19
N ASN A 440 -10.59 8.07 16.15
CA ASN A 440 -9.41 8.76 16.73
C ASN A 440 -8.61 9.63 15.74
N MET A 441 -9.27 10.11 14.69
CA MET A 441 -8.72 11.05 13.70
C MET A 441 -9.19 12.49 13.93
N ASP A 442 -9.95 12.75 15.01
CA ASP A 442 -10.66 14.01 15.28
C ASP A 442 -9.72 15.19 15.57
N THR A 443 -8.45 14.91 15.87
CA THR A 443 -7.41 15.91 16.17
C THR A 443 -6.70 16.45 14.92
N ILE A 444 -6.99 15.87 13.74
CA ILE A 444 -6.37 16.28 12.48
C ILE A 444 -7.05 17.57 11.97
N PRO A 445 -6.28 18.61 11.60
CA PRO A 445 -6.85 19.82 11.03
C PRO A 445 -7.68 19.57 9.76
N GLU A 446 -8.79 20.29 9.61
CA GLU A 446 -9.71 20.13 8.47
C GLU A 446 -9.03 20.28 7.10
N TRP A 447 -8.05 21.18 6.97
CA TRP A 447 -7.31 21.35 5.72
C TRP A 447 -6.52 20.09 5.33
N GLU A 448 -6.05 19.33 6.31
CA GLU A 448 -5.26 18.11 6.10
C GLU A 448 -6.17 16.91 5.79
N ILE A 449 -7.37 16.86 6.40
CA ILE A 449 -8.43 15.92 6.00
C ILE A 449 -8.85 16.18 4.55
N ARG A 450 -9.07 17.46 4.19
CA ARG A 450 -9.41 17.88 2.83
C ARG A 450 -8.31 17.52 1.82
N ARG A 451 -7.05 17.71 2.20
CA ARG A 451 -5.87 17.31 1.42
C ARG A 451 -5.88 15.82 1.16
N ALA A 452 -6.03 15.00 2.20
CA ALA A 452 -6.04 13.56 2.07
C ALA A 452 -7.19 13.06 1.17
N LYS A 453 -8.41 13.60 1.35
CA LYS A 453 -9.55 13.31 0.46
C LYS A 453 -9.26 13.71 -0.99
N GLY A 454 -8.72 14.90 -1.22
CA GLY A 454 -8.39 15.37 -2.57
C GLY A 454 -7.33 14.50 -3.26
N LEU A 455 -6.33 14.03 -2.51
CA LEU A 455 -5.29 13.12 -3.03
C LEU A 455 -5.88 11.74 -3.38
N LEU A 456 -6.76 11.17 -2.55
CA LEU A 456 -7.45 9.91 -2.85
C LEU A 456 -8.37 10.05 -4.08
N MET A 457 -9.14 11.14 -4.15
CA MET A 457 -9.99 11.43 -5.31
C MET A 457 -9.16 11.55 -6.59
N ALA A 458 -8.01 12.24 -6.53
CA ALA A 458 -7.10 12.36 -7.66
C ALA A 458 -6.58 10.99 -8.10
N GLN A 459 -6.10 10.16 -7.17
CA GLN A 459 -5.61 8.82 -7.46
C GLN A 459 -6.69 7.96 -8.13
N TYR A 460 -7.88 7.85 -7.52
CA TYR A 460 -8.97 7.06 -8.09
C TYR A 460 -9.46 7.57 -9.43
N SER A 461 -9.49 8.89 -9.63
CA SER A 461 -9.88 9.46 -10.91
C SER A 461 -8.96 9.02 -12.04
N VAL A 462 -7.65 8.92 -11.77
CA VAL A 462 -6.65 8.44 -12.73
C VAL A 462 -6.78 6.93 -12.94
N ASP A 463 -6.89 6.15 -11.85
CA ASP A 463 -6.98 4.69 -11.92
C ASP A 463 -8.24 4.20 -12.67
N GLN A 464 -9.35 4.92 -12.49
CA GLN A 464 -10.65 4.59 -13.08
C GLN A 464 -10.95 5.38 -14.36
N ASN A 465 -10.05 6.29 -14.75
CA ASN A 465 -10.25 7.20 -15.88
C ASN A 465 -11.58 8.01 -15.76
N ASP A 466 -11.86 8.53 -14.55
CA ASP A 466 -13.09 9.26 -14.21
C ASP A 466 -12.87 10.78 -14.22
N GLY A 467 -13.34 11.44 -15.29
CA GLY A 467 -13.24 12.89 -15.47
C GLY A 467 -14.08 13.72 -14.48
N ALA A 468 -15.19 13.17 -13.97
CA ALA A 468 -16.03 13.88 -13.00
C ALA A 468 -15.37 13.90 -11.63
N LEU A 469 -14.84 12.75 -11.19
CA LEU A 469 -14.06 12.65 -9.95
C LEU A 469 -12.77 13.49 -10.03
N ALA A 470 -12.11 13.50 -11.19
CA ALA A 470 -10.98 14.37 -11.48
C ALA A 470 -11.33 15.85 -11.26
N THR A 471 -12.47 16.31 -11.78
CA THR A 471 -12.93 17.69 -11.61
C THR A 471 -13.18 18.03 -10.12
N LEU A 472 -13.77 17.09 -9.36
CA LEU A 472 -13.93 17.26 -7.91
C LEU A 472 -12.57 17.33 -7.20
N ALA A 473 -11.63 16.45 -7.55
CA ALA A 473 -10.28 16.45 -6.99
C ALA A 473 -9.57 17.80 -7.20
N THR A 474 -9.63 18.37 -8.41
CA THR A 474 -9.05 19.71 -8.67
C THR A 474 -9.65 20.78 -7.76
N SER A 475 -10.97 20.78 -7.57
CA SER A 475 -11.66 21.76 -6.71
C SER A 475 -11.18 21.69 -5.26
N HIS A 476 -10.94 20.49 -4.74
CA HIS A 476 -10.39 20.30 -3.39
C HIS A 476 -8.94 20.75 -3.28
N LEU A 477 -8.09 20.32 -4.23
CA LEU A 477 -6.64 20.51 -4.17
C LEU A 477 -6.21 21.93 -4.50
N GLU A 478 -6.79 22.57 -5.52
CA GLU A 478 -6.48 23.96 -5.85
C GLU A 478 -6.89 24.93 -4.75
N GLU A 479 -7.96 24.64 -4.01
CA GLU A 479 -8.39 25.49 -2.90
C GLU A 479 -7.33 25.52 -1.80
N LEU A 480 -6.69 24.39 -1.51
CA LEU A 480 -5.57 24.33 -0.56
C LEU A 480 -4.38 25.14 -1.07
N GLN A 481 -4.10 25.09 -2.37
CA GLN A 481 -3.03 25.90 -2.97
C GLN A 481 -3.33 27.40 -2.91
N ARG A 482 -4.58 27.81 -3.15
CA ARG A 482 -5.03 29.21 -2.99
C ARG A 482 -4.91 29.70 -1.55
N GLN A 483 -5.05 28.78 -0.59
CA GLN A 483 -4.83 29.05 0.83
C GLN A 483 -3.34 29.01 1.23
N GLY A 484 -2.41 28.82 0.28
CA GLY A 484 -0.97 28.90 0.52
C GLY A 484 -0.28 27.56 0.83
N LEU A 485 -0.96 26.42 0.70
CA LEU A 485 -0.30 25.11 0.87
C LEU A 485 0.71 24.87 -0.27
N ASN A 486 1.97 24.63 0.12
CA ASN A 486 3.04 24.19 -0.77
C ASN A 486 3.34 22.72 -0.50
N ASP A 487 2.97 21.87 -1.45
CA ASP A 487 3.01 20.43 -1.29
C ASP A 487 3.21 19.73 -2.62
N THR A 488 4.33 19.04 -2.76
CA THR A 488 4.69 18.31 -3.98
C THR A 488 3.73 17.16 -4.29
N LEU A 489 3.09 16.53 -3.29
CA LEU A 489 2.08 15.51 -3.54
C LEU A 489 0.81 16.12 -4.15
N VAL A 490 0.41 17.30 -3.69
CA VAL A 490 -0.74 18.02 -4.23
C VAL A 490 -0.46 18.50 -5.66
N ASP A 491 0.72 19.07 -5.90
CA ASP A 491 1.13 19.50 -7.24
C ASP A 491 1.22 18.32 -8.22
N ASN A 492 1.80 17.19 -7.81
CA ASN A 492 1.82 15.99 -8.65
C ASN A 492 0.43 15.44 -8.97
N ALA A 493 -0.45 15.37 -7.95
CA ALA A 493 -1.83 14.92 -8.12
C ALA A 493 -2.60 15.84 -9.08
N LEU A 494 -2.50 17.16 -8.92
CA LEU A 494 -3.10 18.12 -9.85
C LEU A 494 -2.56 17.97 -11.27
N GLY A 495 -1.25 17.79 -11.43
CA GLY A 495 -0.65 17.55 -12.74
C GLY A 495 -1.25 16.31 -13.43
N ASN A 496 -1.32 15.18 -12.71
CA ASN A 496 -1.88 13.94 -13.26
C ASN A 496 -3.38 14.07 -13.59
N VAL A 497 -4.15 14.74 -12.73
CA VAL A 497 -5.58 14.99 -12.94
C VAL A 497 -5.83 15.91 -14.14
N TYR A 498 -5.03 16.98 -14.31
CA TYR A 498 -5.16 17.85 -15.48
C TYR A 498 -4.75 17.17 -16.78
N LEU A 499 -3.77 16.26 -16.74
CA LEU A 499 -3.42 15.45 -17.89
C LEU A 499 -4.61 14.56 -18.30
N LEU A 500 -5.25 13.89 -17.35
CA LEU A 500 -6.47 13.10 -17.56
C LEU A 500 -7.61 13.94 -18.17
N LEU A 501 -7.73 15.20 -17.76
CA LEU A 501 -8.69 16.16 -18.31
C LEU A 501 -8.26 16.77 -19.65
N ASN A 502 -7.20 16.25 -20.29
CA ASN A 502 -6.63 16.73 -21.55
C ASN A 502 -6.19 18.22 -21.49
N ARG A 503 -5.62 18.66 -20.37
CA ARG A 503 -5.08 20.02 -20.17
C ARG A 503 -3.58 19.98 -19.87
N LEU A 504 -2.78 19.61 -20.88
CA LEU A 504 -1.34 19.38 -20.75
C LEU A 504 -0.58 20.60 -20.21
N GLU A 505 -0.88 21.80 -20.69
CA GLU A 505 -0.16 23.02 -20.30
C GLU A 505 -0.38 23.36 -18.81
N VAL A 506 -1.59 23.07 -18.31
CA VAL A 506 -1.93 23.23 -16.89
C VAL A 506 -1.25 22.15 -16.06
N ALA A 507 -1.26 20.90 -16.54
CA ALA A 507 -0.60 19.78 -15.88
C ALA A 507 0.91 20.04 -15.71
N GLU A 508 1.57 20.50 -16.77
CA GLU A 508 2.98 20.86 -16.78
C GLU A 508 3.32 21.93 -15.75
N LYS A 509 2.48 22.97 -15.62
CA LYS A 509 2.66 24.03 -14.62
C LYS A 509 2.72 23.47 -13.21
N HIS A 510 1.84 22.51 -12.88
CA HIS A 510 1.83 21.89 -11.55
C HIS A 510 3.05 21.02 -11.31
N TRP A 511 3.44 20.16 -12.26
CA TRP A 511 4.67 19.38 -12.08
C TRP A 511 5.93 20.26 -12.01
N LYS A 512 6.00 21.35 -12.77
CA LYS A 512 7.10 22.33 -12.65
C LYS A 512 7.12 23.00 -11.28
N ARG A 513 5.96 23.36 -10.72
CA ARG A 513 5.87 23.86 -9.34
C ARG A 513 6.34 22.82 -8.32
N ALA A 514 6.02 21.53 -8.50
CA ALA A 514 6.58 20.48 -7.66
C ALA A 514 8.12 20.44 -7.74
N LEU A 515 8.70 20.65 -8.93
CA LEU A 515 10.16 20.73 -9.12
C LEU A 515 10.80 22.02 -8.58
N GLU A 516 10.06 23.11 -8.45
CA GLU A 516 10.51 24.32 -7.76
C GLU A 516 10.63 24.09 -6.25
N LEU A 517 9.72 23.30 -5.67
CA LEU A 517 9.75 22.91 -4.26
C LEU A 517 10.80 21.83 -3.97
N ASP A 518 10.90 20.84 -4.86
CA ASP A 518 11.85 19.74 -4.78
C ASP A 518 12.39 19.41 -6.18
N PRO A 519 13.59 19.90 -6.53
CA PRO A 519 14.19 19.66 -7.84
C PRO A 519 14.38 18.18 -8.18
N ASN A 520 14.42 17.29 -7.20
CA ASN A 520 14.62 15.85 -7.43
C ASN A 520 13.32 15.05 -7.30
N ASN A 521 12.16 15.72 -7.30
CA ASN A 521 10.88 15.06 -7.15
C ASN A 521 10.64 14.02 -8.27
N GLU A 522 10.77 12.74 -7.92
CA GLU A 522 10.79 11.66 -8.90
C GLU A 522 9.47 11.54 -9.66
N ALA A 523 8.34 11.71 -8.96
CA ALA A 523 7.01 11.67 -9.56
C ALA A 523 6.82 12.78 -10.61
N ALA A 524 7.19 14.03 -10.28
CA ALA A 524 7.09 15.16 -11.19
C ALA A 524 8.02 14.98 -12.41
N LEU A 525 9.27 14.57 -12.18
CA LEU A 525 10.23 14.31 -13.26
C LEU A 525 9.73 13.21 -14.21
N ARG A 526 9.18 12.12 -13.65
CA ARG A 526 8.64 11.01 -14.43
C ARG A 526 7.43 11.45 -15.25
N SER A 527 6.48 12.17 -14.65
CA SER A 527 5.29 12.66 -15.34
C SER A 527 5.63 13.65 -16.45
N LEU A 528 6.54 14.61 -16.19
CA LEU A 528 7.03 15.53 -17.21
C LEU A 528 7.77 14.80 -18.34
N ALA A 529 8.65 13.85 -18.02
CA ALA A 529 9.35 13.06 -19.03
C ALA A 529 8.38 12.34 -19.98
N ILE A 530 7.34 11.69 -19.44
CA ILE A 530 6.33 10.99 -20.23
C ILE A 530 5.49 11.98 -21.04
N ALA A 531 4.98 13.03 -20.41
CA ALA A 531 4.07 13.98 -21.04
C ALA A 531 4.76 14.79 -22.16
N MET A 532 5.99 15.23 -21.94
CA MET A 532 6.77 15.95 -22.97
C MET A 532 7.10 15.05 -24.16
N HIS A 533 7.45 13.78 -23.91
CA HIS A 533 7.66 12.79 -24.97
C HIS A 533 6.40 12.60 -25.82
N ASP A 534 5.24 12.42 -25.18
CA ASP A 534 3.97 12.18 -25.86
C ASP A 534 3.45 13.40 -26.61
N ALA A 535 3.80 14.61 -26.14
CA ALA A 535 3.57 15.87 -26.84
C ALA A 535 4.58 16.16 -27.97
N GLY A 536 5.62 15.33 -28.13
CA GLY A 536 6.68 15.52 -29.12
C GLY A 536 7.67 16.65 -28.81
N ARG A 537 7.73 17.11 -27.55
CA ARG A 537 8.69 18.11 -27.06
C ARG A 537 9.99 17.44 -26.67
N ASP A 538 10.73 17.01 -27.68
CA ASP A 538 11.80 16.02 -27.56
C ASP A 538 12.97 16.46 -26.67
N GLU A 539 13.46 17.69 -26.82
CA GLU A 539 14.58 18.20 -26.01
C GLU A 539 14.21 18.31 -24.52
N GLU A 540 12.98 18.73 -24.21
CA GLU A 540 12.50 18.79 -22.83
C GLU A 540 12.30 17.40 -22.25
N ALA A 541 11.79 16.45 -23.05
CA ALA A 541 11.70 15.06 -22.66
C ALA A 541 13.07 14.46 -22.33
N ASP A 542 14.09 14.70 -23.17
CA ASP A 542 15.47 14.20 -22.96
C ASP A 542 16.04 14.74 -21.64
N LEU A 543 15.84 16.04 -21.38
CA LEU A 543 16.25 16.70 -20.14
C LEU A 543 15.64 16.01 -18.90
N TYR A 544 14.31 15.86 -18.87
CA TYR A 544 13.64 15.27 -17.70
C TYR A 544 13.94 13.78 -17.55
N MET A 545 14.00 13.02 -18.65
CA MET A 545 14.36 11.59 -18.63
C MET A 545 15.77 11.38 -18.06
N ARG A 546 16.76 12.15 -18.53
CA ARG A 546 18.14 12.06 -18.02
C ARG A 546 18.22 12.41 -16.54
N LYS A 547 17.46 13.42 -16.10
CA LYS A 547 17.42 13.82 -14.70
C LYS A 547 16.79 12.73 -13.83
N TYR A 548 15.65 12.18 -14.24
CA TYR A 548 14.95 11.10 -13.54
C TYR A 548 15.81 9.82 -13.42
N LYS A 549 16.46 9.42 -14.51
CA LYS A 549 17.26 8.19 -14.57
C LYS A 549 18.50 8.18 -13.69
N LYS A 550 18.99 9.33 -13.21
CA LYS A 550 20.12 9.38 -12.26
C LYS A 550 19.84 8.56 -10.99
N GLY A 551 18.59 8.57 -10.52
CA GLY A 551 18.14 7.77 -9.38
C GLY A 551 17.29 6.55 -9.75
N ASN A 552 16.79 6.44 -10.99
CA ASN A 552 15.78 5.44 -11.39
C ASN A 552 16.23 4.65 -12.63
N GLN A 553 17.27 3.85 -12.47
CA GLN A 553 17.87 3.09 -13.58
C GLN A 553 17.06 1.83 -13.97
N TRP A 554 15.98 1.55 -13.25
CA TRP A 554 15.15 0.37 -13.41
C TRP A 554 13.69 0.68 -13.83
N ASP A 555 13.42 1.91 -14.30
CA ASP A 555 12.11 2.26 -14.84
C ASP A 555 12.04 1.93 -16.34
N ARG A 556 11.50 0.74 -16.67
CA ARG A 556 11.34 0.28 -18.05
C ARG A 556 10.62 1.28 -18.94
N VAL A 557 9.58 1.94 -18.43
CA VAL A 557 8.76 2.89 -19.21
C VAL A 557 9.60 4.08 -19.64
N ILE A 558 10.37 4.66 -18.73
CA ILE A 558 11.23 5.80 -19.06
C ILE A 558 12.37 5.39 -19.97
N ILE A 559 13.01 4.25 -19.72
CA ILE A 559 14.11 3.76 -20.57
C ILE A 559 13.64 3.52 -22.01
N GLY A 560 12.53 2.79 -22.20
CA GLY A 560 11.99 2.53 -23.54
C GLY A 560 11.63 3.83 -24.29
N ARG A 561 11.01 4.79 -23.59
CA ARG A 561 10.67 6.10 -24.17
C ARG A 561 11.91 6.92 -24.51
N HIS A 562 12.96 6.87 -23.69
CA HIS A 562 14.22 7.57 -23.94
C HIS A 562 14.96 6.99 -25.14
N ILE A 563 15.00 5.67 -25.31
CA ILE A 563 15.57 5.03 -26.52
C ILE A 563 14.82 5.47 -27.78
N HIS A 564 13.48 5.45 -27.74
CA HIS A 564 12.66 5.94 -28.84
C HIS A 564 12.93 7.42 -29.17
N LEU A 565 13.01 8.26 -28.13
CA LEU A 565 13.31 9.68 -28.23
C LEU A 565 14.68 9.95 -28.86
N LEU A 566 15.72 9.25 -28.41
CA LEU A 566 17.08 9.36 -28.98
C LEU A 566 17.09 9.02 -30.46
N GLY A 567 16.28 8.03 -30.88
CA GLY A 567 16.05 7.72 -32.28
C GLY A 567 15.45 8.90 -33.07
N ARG A 568 14.41 9.55 -32.53
CA ARG A 568 13.79 10.75 -33.13
C ARG A 568 14.76 11.93 -33.26
N LEU A 569 15.64 12.11 -32.26
CA LEU A 569 16.69 13.12 -32.24
C LEU A 569 17.89 12.78 -33.16
N GLY A 570 17.87 11.65 -33.87
CA GLY A 570 18.99 11.21 -34.72
C GLY A 570 20.20 10.68 -33.96
N ARG A 571 20.12 10.51 -32.64
CA ARG A 571 21.18 10.04 -31.74
C ARG A 571 21.23 8.50 -31.69
N GLN A 572 21.34 7.88 -32.87
CA GLN A 572 21.17 6.44 -33.05
C GLN A 572 22.18 5.59 -32.24
N SER A 573 23.44 6.04 -32.15
CA SER A 573 24.47 5.32 -31.39
C SER A 573 24.17 5.30 -29.88
N GLU A 574 23.65 6.40 -29.32
CA GLU A 574 23.24 6.45 -27.91
C GLU A 574 22.02 5.57 -27.66
N ALA A 575 21.02 5.66 -28.55
CA ALA A 575 19.82 4.84 -28.47
C ALA A 575 20.17 3.35 -28.51
N PHE A 576 21.15 2.96 -29.35
CA PHE A 576 21.59 1.58 -29.49
C PHE A 576 22.28 1.07 -28.24
N ALA A 577 23.25 1.83 -27.71
CA ALA A 577 23.96 1.47 -26.49
C ALA A 577 23.00 1.36 -25.28
N GLU A 578 22.04 2.28 -25.16
CA GLU A 578 21.04 2.20 -24.11
C GLU A 578 20.10 1.01 -24.29
N GLY A 579 19.71 0.69 -25.53
CA GLY A 579 18.89 -0.47 -25.85
C GLY A 579 19.56 -1.81 -25.53
N GLU A 580 20.86 -1.95 -25.79
CA GLU A 580 21.62 -3.15 -25.43
C GLU A 580 21.64 -3.37 -23.90
N ILE A 581 21.85 -2.31 -23.12
CA ILE A 581 21.79 -2.37 -21.65
C ILE A 581 20.37 -2.71 -21.17
N ALA A 582 19.36 -2.06 -21.75
CA ALA A 582 17.97 -2.25 -21.37
C ALA A 582 17.47 -3.68 -21.63
N LEU A 583 17.96 -4.35 -22.67
CA LEU A 583 17.61 -5.74 -22.98
C LEU A 583 18.14 -6.74 -21.96
N GLY A 584 19.23 -6.42 -21.26
CA GLY A 584 19.71 -7.22 -20.13
C GLY A 584 18.76 -7.15 -18.93
N LYS A 585 18.02 -6.04 -18.77
CA LYS A 585 17.07 -5.80 -17.67
C LYS A 585 15.65 -6.24 -18.02
N TYR A 586 15.21 -5.95 -19.24
CA TYR A 586 13.83 -6.19 -19.74
C TYR A 586 13.85 -7.01 -21.02
N PRO A 587 14.29 -8.28 -20.94
CA PRO A 587 14.37 -9.13 -22.11
C PRO A 587 13.01 -9.38 -22.78
N PHE A 588 11.90 -9.15 -22.08
CA PHE A 588 10.54 -9.37 -22.55
C PHE A 588 9.81 -8.10 -23.01
N ASP A 589 10.49 -6.95 -23.10
CA ASP A 589 9.86 -5.73 -23.60
C ASP A 589 9.71 -5.76 -25.13
N ARG A 590 8.47 -5.85 -25.62
CA ARG A 590 8.15 -5.91 -27.05
C ARG A 590 8.68 -4.69 -27.82
N LEU A 591 8.41 -3.48 -27.33
CA LEU A 591 8.74 -2.24 -28.03
C LEU A 591 10.26 -2.08 -28.13
N LEU A 592 10.98 -2.41 -27.06
CA LEU A 592 12.43 -2.44 -27.05
C LEU A 592 12.98 -3.45 -28.07
N ARG A 593 12.38 -4.64 -28.18
CA ARG A 593 12.77 -5.66 -29.16
C ARG A 593 12.51 -5.18 -30.60
N GLU A 594 11.37 -4.54 -30.89
CA GLU A 594 11.09 -3.96 -32.21
C GLU A 594 12.10 -2.89 -32.60
N TRP A 595 12.40 -1.99 -31.66
CA TRP A 595 13.38 -0.94 -31.87
C TRP A 595 14.78 -1.50 -32.14
N MET A 596 15.22 -2.45 -31.31
CA MET A 596 16.52 -3.11 -31.45
C MET A 596 16.63 -3.88 -32.77
N ALA A 597 15.53 -4.48 -33.27
CA ALA A 597 15.53 -5.10 -34.59
C ALA A 597 15.86 -4.09 -35.70
N ASN A 598 15.22 -2.92 -35.69
CA ASN A 598 15.46 -1.86 -36.66
C ASN A 598 16.89 -1.29 -36.55
N ALA A 599 17.36 -1.08 -35.32
CA ALA A 599 18.71 -0.57 -35.08
C ALA A 599 19.79 -1.57 -35.50
N CYS A 600 19.59 -2.87 -35.26
CA CYS A 600 20.48 -3.93 -35.77
C CYS A 600 20.51 -3.97 -37.31
N LEU A 601 19.37 -3.78 -37.99
CA LEU A 601 19.33 -3.68 -39.46
C LEU A 601 20.12 -2.48 -39.98
N ALA A 602 19.96 -1.31 -39.36
CA ALA A 602 20.70 -0.11 -39.71
C ALA A 602 22.23 -0.28 -39.54
N ASN A 603 22.65 -1.10 -38.56
CA ASN A 603 24.04 -1.43 -38.29
C ASN A 603 24.51 -2.75 -38.96
N GLN A 604 23.78 -3.26 -39.95
CA GLN A 604 24.12 -4.48 -40.71
C GLN A 604 24.20 -5.78 -39.87
N ARG A 605 23.68 -5.80 -38.64
CA ARG A 605 23.59 -6.96 -37.73
C ARG A 605 22.31 -7.79 -38.02
N LYS A 606 22.23 -8.37 -39.23
CA LYS A 606 21.00 -9.02 -39.74
C LYS A 606 20.48 -10.17 -38.87
N THR A 607 21.36 -11.05 -38.37
CA THR A 607 20.97 -12.20 -37.55
C THR A 607 20.31 -11.77 -36.25
N GLU A 608 20.88 -10.77 -35.59
CA GLU A 608 20.35 -10.25 -34.34
C GLU A 608 19.02 -9.54 -34.54
N ALA A 609 18.91 -8.77 -35.63
CA ALA A 609 17.64 -8.17 -36.00
C ALA A 609 16.52 -9.21 -36.17
N GLN A 610 16.81 -10.38 -36.74
CA GLN A 610 15.85 -11.47 -36.87
C GLN A 610 15.44 -12.06 -35.51
N ILE A 611 16.39 -12.23 -34.58
CA ILE A 611 16.10 -12.70 -33.21
C ILE A 611 15.17 -11.72 -32.49
N HIS A 612 15.51 -10.42 -32.52
CA HIS A 612 14.70 -9.38 -31.89
C HIS A 612 13.30 -9.32 -32.50
N LYS A 613 13.19 -9.37 -33.82
CA LYS A 613 11.91 -9.37 -34.54
C LYS A 613 11.05 -10.59 -34.17
N ALA A 614 11.63 -11.79 -34.13
CA ALA A 614 10.90 -13.00 -33.77
C ALA A 614 10.35 -12.94 -32.33
N ILE A 615 11.15 -12.43 -31.38
CA ILE A 615 10.71 -12.23 -30.00
C ILE A 615 9.59 -11.19 -29.93
N ALA A 616 9.76 -10.04 -30.60
CA ALA A 616 8.74 -8.99 -30.64
C ALA A 616 7.41 -9.50 -31.22
N GLU A 617 7.45 -10.20 -32.36
CA GLU A 617 6.26 -10.81 -32.99
C GLU A 617 5.54 -11.77 -32.05
N ARG A 618 6.30 -12.49 -31.21
CA ARG A 618 5.71 -13.40 -30.21
C ARG A 618 5.01 -12.67 -29.07
N LEU A 619 5.54 -11.51 -28.67
CA LEU A 619 4.99 -10.67 -27.62
C LEU A 619 3.83 -9.79 -28.10
N THR A 620 3.61 -9.69 -29.41
CA THR A 620 2.45 -9.01 -29.98
C THR A 620 1.17 -9.71 -29.52
N PRO A 621 0.24 -9.00 -28.86
CA PRO A 621 -1.06 -9.57 -28.52
C PRO A 621 -1.71 -10.13 -29.78
N GLY A 622 -2.14 -11.39 -29.75
CA GLY A 622 -2.88 -11.96 -30.87
C GLY A 622 -4.19 -11.18 -31.06
N ASN A 623 -4.50 -10.82 -32.31
CA ASN A 623 -5.83 -10.40 -32.72
C ASN A 623 -6.88 -11.47 -32.41
#